data_AF-K6ZCF4-F1
#
_entry.id   AF-K6ZCF4-F1
#
_cell.length_a   1.000
_cell.length_b   1.000
_cell.length_c   1.000
_cell.angle_alpha   90.00
_cell.angle_beta   90.00
_cell.angle_gamma   90.00
#
_symmetry.space_group_name_H-M   'P 1'
#
loop_
_entity.id
_entity.type
_entity.pdbx_description
1 polymer ?
#
loop_
_entity_poly.entity_id
_entity_poly.type
_entity_poly.pdbx_seq_one_letter_code
_entity_poly.pdbx_strand_id
1 'polypeptide(L)'
;MVDLIKDDTSLSSANKITAYEALLNKEKIKEDLNDIATLVFNEALLVEMLKVGSYVEITTLFKTFIPLENVNKTNENINIYVRLLRSAINAYLMLQKYDNAKKLIAELQPYFSLYDVTDVNKAHVFMGAGQLNVRTGKYKDGVSMLLLAMQTFGKSSSLSEENKRKKISTTLSYVGHTYFTLGDYKNAIKYYEKSIDKAGDLLEPLDITIYNHNIALSQLELFEWEQALNTATLASQQAKDVGSDVFVAFANEIISRAKHGLGKSTEAIKIIDGSIGTYKKINDTQRIIEALAYEAEFHISLGNWDEAKKNTIEAYSILAIAKSQAKPTIELFKSSFLIEEKNNNFDKALLYQKQLTKLKEEDFEAKKNARRTTLNVKFRA
;
A
#
# COMPACT_ATOMS: atom_id res chain seq x y z
N MET A 1 29.51 -16.86 3.30
CA MET A 1 28.51 -16.97 4.40
C MET A 1 27.20 -16.28 4.05
N VAL A 2 27.21 -15.06 3.50
CA VAL A 2 25.98 -14.35 3.09
C VAL A 2 25.12 -15.17 2.12
N ASP A 3 25.73 -15.74 1.08
CA ASP A 3 25.00 -16.56 0.10
C ASP A 3 24.42 -17.84 0.70
N LEU A 4 25.11 -18.46 1.67
CA LEU A 4 24.59 -19.64 2.37
C LEU A 4 23.27 -19.32 3.10
N ILE A 5 23.20 -18.18 3.80
CA ILE A 5 21.98 -17.73 4.48
C ILE A 5 20.91 -17.33 3.46
N LYS A 6 21.33 -16.67 2.38
CA LYS A 6 20.44 -16.16 1.33
C LYS A 6 19.70 -17.31 0.64
N ASP A 7 20.44 -18.35 0.25
CA ASP A 7 19.95 -19.47 -0.53
C ASP A 7 19.31 -20.56 0.33
N ASP A 8 19.43 -20.48 1.66
CA ASP A 8 18.72 -21.38 2.58
C ASP A 8 17.21 -21.10 2.57
N THR A 9 16.46 -21.95 1.88
CA THR A 9 15.01 -21.85 1.76
C THR A 9 14.27 -22.33 3.02
N SER A 10 14.96 -22.98 3.96
CA SER A 10 14.37 -23.42 5.24
C SER A 10 14.23 -22.28 6.26
N LEU A 11 15.01 -21.20 6.10
CA LEU A 11 14.96 -20.06 6.99
C LEU A 11 13.86 -19.07 6.58
N SER A 12 13.04 -18.69 7.56
CA SER A 12 12.14 -17.53 7.43
C SER A 12 12.95 -16.23 7.28
N SER A 13 12.33 -15.19 6.70
CA SER A 13 12.98 -13.87 6.61
C SER A 13 13.41 -13.31 7.97
N ALA A 14 12.60 -13.52 9.02
CA ALA A 14 12.96 -13.13 10.38
C ALA A 14 14.22 -13.85 10.88
N ASN A 15 14.35 -15.16 10.62
CA ASN A 15 15.52 -15.92 11.01
C ASN A 15 16.76 -15.53 10.20
N LYS A 16 16.59 -15.21 8.91
CA LYS A 16 17.67 -14.67 8.07
C LYS A 16 18.17 -13.33 8.59
N ILE A 17 17.28 -12.42 9.00
CA ILE A 17 17.64 -11.13 9.62
C ILE A 17 18.50 -11.37 10.87
N THR A 18 18.04 -12.21 11.80
CA THR A 18 18.80 -12.54 13.01
C THR A 18 20.19 -13.12 12.68
N ALA A 19 20.29 -13.98 11.68
CA ALA A 19 21.56 -14.55 11.25
C ALA A 19 22.49 -13.49 10.65
N TYR A 20 21.96 -12.58 9.84
CA TYR A 20 22.71 -11.45 9.30
C TYR A 20 23.16 -10.48 10.40
N GLU A 21 22.30 -10.11 11.34
CA GLU A 21 22.66 -9.25 12.48
C GLU A 21 23.74 -9.90 13.37
N ALA A 22 23.68 -11.21 13.58
CA ALA A 22 24.72 -11.94 14.28
C ALA A 22 26.06 -11.93 13.53
N LEU A 23 26.05 -12.01 12.19
CA LEU A 23 27.25 -11.84 11.37
C LEU A 23 27.80 -10.41 11.45
N LEU A 24 26.94 -9.39 11.38
CA LEU A 24 27.31 -7.98 11.51
C LEU A 24 28.01 -7.68 12.84
N ASN A 25 27.62 -8.36 13.91
CA ASN A 25 28.24 -8.20 15.23
C ASN A 25 29.57 -8.98 15.39
N LYS A 26 29.78 -10.04 14.60
CA LYS A 26 30.96 -10.93 14.67
C LYS A 26 32.09 -10.46 13.78
N GLU A 27 31.78 -10.19 12.52
CA GLU A 27 32.70 -9.61 11.56
C GLU A 27 32.57 -8.10 11.75
N LYS A 28 33.65 -7.38 12.08
CA LYS A 28 33.67 -5.91 12.00
C LYS A 28 33.57 -5.49 10.52
N ILE A 29 32.43 -5.78 9.87
CA ILE A 29 32.08 -5.30 8.54
C ILE A 29 31.81 -3.81 8.73
N LYS A 30 32.89 -3.05 8.70
CA LYS A 30 32.86 -1.59 8.78
C LYS A 30 32.13 -1.04 7.57
N GLU A 31 31.60 0.16 7.75
CA GLU A 31 30.73 0.96 6.89
C GLU A 31 31.27 1.23 5.45
N ASP A 32 32.38 0.61 5.04
CA ASP A 32 33.00 0.79 3.74
C ASP A 32 32.26 0.01 2.65
N LEU A 33 31.21 0.64 2.13
CA LEU A 33 30.47 0.15 0.97
C LEU A 33 31.32 0.08 -0.32
N ASN A 34 32.59 0.50 -0.33
CA ASN A 34 33.51 0.21 -1.44
C ASN A 34 33.96 -1.26 -1.46
N ASP A 35 33.90 -1.95 -0.32
CA ASP A 35 34.09 -3.39 -0.28
C ASP A 35 32.82 -4.09 -0.79
N ILE A 36 32.98 -4.91 -1.83
CA ILE A 36 31.87 -5.64 -2.47
C ILE A 36 31.21 -6.58 -1.47
N ALA A 37 31.96 -7.24 -0.58
CA ALA A 37 31.39 -8.15 0.40
C ALA A 37 30.48 -7.41 1.40
N THR A 38 30.91 -6.23 1.86
CA THR A 38 30.12 -5.32 2.69
C THR A 38 28.84 -4.86 1.99
N LEU A 39 28.91 -4.51 0.71
CA LEU A 39 27.75 -4.11 -0.08
C LEU A 39 26.75 -5.27 -0.27
N VAL A 40 27.24 -6.48 -0.56
CA VAL A 40 26.42 -7.71 -0.69
C VAL A 40 25.71 -8.04 0.62
N PHE A 41 26.43 -7.95 1.75
CA PHE A 41 25.86 -8.19 3.07
C PHE A 41 24.70 -7.23 3.38
N ASN A 42 24.94 -5.93 3.23
CA ASN A 42 23.92 -4.91 3.54
C ASN A 42 22.71 -5.01 2.61
N GLU A 43 22.93 -5.31 1.33
CA GLU A 43 21.84 -5.56 0.38
C GLU A 43 20.96 -6.74 0.80
N ALA A 44 21.57 -7.87 1.16
CA ALA A 44 20.84 -9.06 1.59
C ALA A 44 20.02 -8.80 2.86
N LEU A 45 20.61 -8.12 3.86
CA LEU A 45 19.92 -7.75 5.10
C LEU A 45 18.71 -6.85 4.82
N LEU A 46 18.89 -5.77 4.07
CA LEU A 46 17.79 -4.85 3.75
C LEU A 46 16.67 -5.52 2.95
N VAL A 47 16.99 -6.48 2.08
CA VAL A 47 15.98 -7.23 1.32
C VAL A 47 15.12 -8.08 2.26
N GLU A 48 15.70 -8.77 3.23
CA GLU A 48 14.92 -9.57 4.20
C GLU A 48 14.11 -8.67 5.15
N MET A 49 14.69 -7.57 5.63
CA MET A 49 13.98 -6.57 6.43
C MET A 49 12.76 -6.00 5.69
N LEU A 50 12.87 -5.79 4.37
CA LEU A 50 11.77 -5.29 3.56
C LEU A 50 10.62 -6.28 3.49
N LYS A 51 10.90 -7.60 3.44
CA LYS A 51 9.88 -8.65 3.40
C LYS A 51 9.06 -8.73 4.69
N VAL A 52 9.68 -8.42 5.83
CA VAL A 52 8.99 -8.41 7.14
C VAL A 52 8.44 -7.03 7.53
N GLY A 53 8.60 -6.02 6.67
CA GLY A 53 8.04 -4.68 6.89
C GLY A 53 8.79 -3.80 7.89
N SER A 54 10.07 -4.06 8.16
CA SER A 54 10.91 -3.27 9.08
C SER A 54 11.39 -1.95 8.46
N TYR A 55 10.44 -1.12 8.01
CA TYR A 55 10.74 0.09 7.22
C TYR A 55 11.53 1.14 8.01
N VAL A 56 11.23 1.31 9.31
CA VAL A 56 11.93 2.29 10.15
C VAL A 56 13.39 1.89 10.28
N GLU A 57 13.64 0.62 10.61
CA GLU A 57 14.96 0.03 10.79
C GLU A 57 15.76 0.08 9.49
N ILE A 58 15.13 -0.21 8.33
CA ILE A 58 15.76 -0.04 7.01
C ILE A 58 16.26 1.40 6.85
N THR A 59 15.42 2.41 7.13
CA THR A 59 15.86 3.81 6.95
C THR A 59 16.89 4.26 7.97
N THR A 60 16.93 3.64 9.16
CA THR A 60 17.94 3.91 10.18
C THR A 60 19.28 3.33 9.75
N LEU A 61 19.31 2.03 9.40
CA LEU A 61 20.51 1.35 8.92
C LEU A 61 21.02 1.99 7.61
N PHE A 62 20.13 2.35 6.69
CA PHE A 62 20.54 2.99 5.44
C PHE A 62 21.25 4.34 5.65
N LYS A 63 20.97 5.05 6.75
CA LYS A 63 21.64 6.32 7.08
C LYS A 63 23.02 6.15 7.70
N THR A 64 23.35 4.96 8.22
CA THR A 64 24.68 4.70 8.80
C THR A 64 25.71 4.35 7.73
N PHE A 65 25.27 4.14 6.49
CA PHE A 65 26.18 3.94 5.36
C PHE A 65 26.97 5.22 5.07
N ILE A 66 28.29 5.08 4.81
CA ILE A 66 29.18 6.15 4.32
C ILE A 66 28.47 6.92 3.20
N PRO A 67 28.71 8.25 3.03
CA PRO A 67 28.04 9.03 2.00
C PRO A 67 27.99 8.25 0.69
N LEU A 68 26.78 7.93 0.23
CA LEU A 68 26.55 7.08 -0.94
C LEU A 68 27.33 7.55 -2.17
N GLU A 69 27.59 8.86 -2.23
CA GLU A 69 28.43 9.57 -3.20
C GLU A 69 29.86 8.98 -3.28
N ASN A 70 30.42 8.50 -2.17
CA ASN A 70 31.78 7.97 -2.05
C ASN A 70 31.92 6.49 -2.42
N VAL A 71 30.82 5.78 -2.69
CA VAL A 71 30.88 4.39 -3.19
C VAL A 71 31.43 4.40 -4.62
N ASN A 72 32.46 3.63 -4.91
CA ASN A 72 33.02 3.47 -6.25
C ASN A 72 32.11 2.56 -7.08
N LYS A 73 31.35 3.13 -8.03
CA LYS A 73 30.42 2.37 -8.87
C LYS A 73 31.14 1.80 -10.09
N THR A 74 31.02 0.48 -10.27
CA THR A 74 31.54 -0.27 -11.41
C THR A 74 30.45 -1.17 -11.97
N ASN A 75 30.64 -1.71 -13.17
CA ASN A 75 29.70 -2.69 -13.72
C ASN A 75 29.58 -3.97 -12.86
N GLU A 76 30.59 -4.29 -12.06
CA GLU A 76 30.59 -5.45 -11.15
C GLU A 76 29.64 -5.24 -9.96
N ASN A 77 29.58 -4.03 -9.39
CA ASN A 77 28.84 -3.78 -8.15
C ASN A 77 27.55 -2.98 -8.32
N ILE A 78 27.33 -2.33 -9.47
CA ILE A 78 26.21 -1.40 -9.67
C ILE A 78 24.85 -2.05 -9.42
N ASN A 79 24.67 -3.32 -9.79
CA ASN A 79 23.39 -4.00 -9.62
C ASN A 79 23.08 -4.32 -8.15
N ILE A 80 24.10 -4.52 -7.31
CA ILE A 80 23.92 -4.70 -5.86
C ILE A 80 23.57 -3.34 -5.25
N TYR A 81 24.30 -2.30 -5.64
CA TYR A 81 24.06 -0.93 -5.21
C TYR A 81 22.62 -0.45 -5.53
N VAL A 82 22.14 -0.68 -6.75
CA VAL A 82 20.76 -0.34 -7.14
C VAL A 82 19.73 -1.08 -6.29
N ARG A 83 19.95 -2.36 -5.95
CA ARG A 83 19.04 -3.13 -5.09
C ARG A 83 19.02 -2.61 -3.66
N LEU A 84 20.17 -2.22 -3.11
CA LEU A 84 20.29 -1.55 -1.81
C LEU A 84 19.44 -0.28 -1.77
N LEU A 85 19.64 0.64 -2.73
CA LEU A 85 18.89 1.89 -2.81
C LEU A 85 17.39 1.64 -3.02
N ARG A 86 17.02 0.63 -3.82
CA ARG A 86 15.62 0.23 -4.01
C ARG A 86 14.95 -0.15 -2.69
N SER A 87 15.60 -0.92 -1.81
CA SER A 87 15.04 -1.28 -0.51
C SER A 87 14.78 -0.04 0.35
N ALA A 88 15.71 0.93 0.33
CA ALA A 88 15.53 2.21 1.01
C ALA A 88 14.42 3.08 0.39
N ILE A 89 14.33 3.15 -0.94
CA ILE A 89 13.23 3.83 -1.66
C ILE A 89 11.89 3.27 -1.20
N ASN A 90 11.73 1.94 -1.18
CA ASN A 90 10.49 1.30 -0.75
C ASN A 90 10.16 1.63 0.71
N ALA A 91 11.14 1.55 1.62
CA ALA A 91 10.94 1.92 3.02
C ALA A 91 10.54 3.40 3.18
N TYR A 92 11.19 4.31 2.46
CA TYR A 92 10.83 5.73 2.47
C TYR A 92 9.42 5.98 1.93
N LEU A 93 8.99 5.28 0.87
CA LEU A 93 7.62 5.36 0.35
C LEU A 93 6.59 4.90 1.37
N MET A 94 6.85 3.80 2.07
CA MET A 94 5.97 3.26 3.11
C MET A 94 5.88 4.18 4.33
N LEU A 95 6.99 4.83 4.70
CA LEU A 95 7.04 5.83 5.76
C LEU A 95 6.58 7.23 5.34
N GLN A 96 6.07 7.39 4.12
CA GLN A 96 5.63 8.67 3.55
C GLN A 96 6.71 9.75 3.49
N LYS A 97 7.99 9.36 3.48
CA LYS A 97 9.16 10.25 3.35
C LYS A 97 9.50 10.47 1.88
N TYR A 98 8.60 11.14 1.16
CA TYR A 98 8.65 11.24 -0.30
C TYR A 98 9.88 11.98 -0.85
N ASP A 99 10.39 12.99 -0.15
CA ASP A 99 11.59 13.72 -0.58
C ASP A 99 12.85 12.83 -0.55
N ASN A 100 12.97 11.97 0.47
CA ASN A 100 14.06 11.00 0.55
C ASN A 100 13.99 9.99 -0.60
N ALA A 101 12.80 9.43 -0.86
CA ALA A 101 12.60 8.52 -1.99
C ALA A 101 12.92 9.20 -3.33
N LYS A 102 12.49 10.45 -3.51
CA LYS A 102 12.77 11.25 -4.71
C LYS A 102 14.27 11.47 -4.92
N LYS A 103 15.01 11.80 -3.85
CA LYS A 103 16.46 12.01 -3.91
C LYS A 103 17.18 10.74 -4.39
N LEU A 104 16.84 9.58 -3.83
CA LEU A 104 17.45 8.30 -4.23
C LEU A 104 17.09 7.88 -5.66
N ILE A 105 15.86 8.13 -6.11
CA ILE A 105 15.47 7.85 -7.50
C ILE A 105 16.26 8.73 -8.48
N ALA A 106 16.43 10.02 -8.15
CA ALA A 106 17.22 10.93 -8.98
C ALA A 106 18.71 10.54 -9.02
N GLU A 107 19.25 10.05 -7.90
CA GLU A 107 20.63 9.56 -7.80
C GLU A 107 20.88 8.34 -8.72
N LEU A 108 19.91 7.44 -8.85
CA LEU A 108 20.04 6.24 -9.67
C LEU A 108 19.94 6.51 -11.18
N GLN A 109 19.30 7.61 -11.58
CA GLN A 109 18.94 7.85 -12.98
C GLN A 109 20.13 7.92 -13.95
N PRO A 110 21.26 8.61 -13.64
CA PRO A 110 22.43 8.64 -14.52
C PRO A 110 23.07 7.26 -14.73
N TYR A 111 22.95 6.36 -13.76
CA TYR A 111 23.60 5.05 -13.81
C TYR A 111 22.99 4.13 -14.86
N PHE A 112 21.77 4.40 -15.33
CA PHE A 112 21.13 3.59 -16.36
C PHE A 112 21.78 3.71 -17.74
N SER A 113 22.50 4.82 -17.98
CA SER A 113 23.30 5.07 -19.18
C SER A 113 24.80 4.85 -18.98
N LEU A 114 25.30 4.98 -17.74
CA LEU A 114 26.73 4.88 -17.44
C LEU A 114 27.19 3.44 -17.18
N TYR A 115 26.28 2.57 -16.76
CA TYR A 115 26.62 1.21 -16.33
C TYR A 115 25.60 0.18 -16.84
N ASP A 116 26.00 -1.09 -16.76
CA ASP A 116 25.20 -2.25 -17.15
C ASP A 116 24.18 -2.63 -16.07
N VAL A 117 23.28 -1.68 -15.76
CA VAL A 117 22.14 -1.94 -14.87
C VAL A 117 21.14 -2.83 -15.59
N THR A 118 20.82 -3.96 -14.98
CA THR A 118 19.88 -4.94 -15.53
C THR A 118 18.49 -4.36 -15.74
N ASP A 119 17.77 -4.84 -16.75
CA ASP A 119 16.37 -4.44 -17.00
C ASP A 119 15.49 -4.67 -15.77
N VAL A 120 15.72 -5.76 -15.02
CA VAL A 120 15.00 -6.05 -13.77
C VAL A 120 15.18 -4.91 -12.75
N ASN A 121 16.41 -4.45 -12.55
CA ASN A 121 16.70 -3.36 -11.62
C ASN A 121 16.12 -2.03 -12.11
N LYS A 122 16.27 -1.71 -13.40
CA LYS A 122 15.66 -0.51 -14.02
C LYS A 122 14.14 -0.51 -13.82
N ALA A 123 13.48 -1.63 -14.14
CA ALA A 123 12.04 -1.80 -13.99
C ALA A 123 11.57 -1.56 -12.56
N HIS A 124 12.28 -2.10 -11.56
CA HIS A 124 11.94 -1.88 -10.16
C HIS A 124 12.10 -0.41 -9.72
N VAL A 125 13.12 0.30 -10.22
CA VAL A 125 13.25 1.74 -9.95
C VAL A 125 12.13 2.53 -10.61
N PHE A 126 11.74 2.18 -11.85
CA PHE A 126 10.57 2.78 -12.50
C PHE A 126 9.27 2.50 -11.73
N MET A 127 9.10 1.31 -11.15
CA MET A 127 7.95 1.06 -10.25
C MET A 127 7.97 1.98 -9.03
N GLY A 128 9.12 2.15 -8.37
CA GLY A 128 9.28 3.05 -7.23
C GLY A 128 9.00 4.50 -7.61
N ALA A 129 9.49 4.97 -8.76
CA ALA A 129 9.18 6.29 -9.30
C ALA A 129 7.69 6.46 -9.64
N GLY A 130 7.08 5.42 -10.19
CA GLY A 130 5.64 5.37 -10.45
C GLY A 130 4.84 5.57 -9.17
N GLN A 131 5.11 4.78 -8.14
CA GLN A 131 4.46 4.88 -6.84
C GLN A 131 4.70 6.24 -6.16
N LEU A 132 5.93 6.76 -6.20
CA LEU A 132 6.26 8.10 -5.68
C LEU A 132 5.40 9.17 -6.34
N ASN A 133 5.34 9.15 -7.68
CA ASN A 133 4.58 10.12 -8.44
C ASN A 133 3.08 10.04 -8.11
N VAL A 134 2.51 8.84 -7.99
CA VAL A 134 1.12 8.67 -7.55
C VAL A 134 0.88 9.23 -6.15
N ARG A 135 1.75 8.91 -5.18
CA ARG A 135 1.63 9.39 -3.79
C ARG A 135 1.84 10.90 -3.65
N THR A 136 2.52 11.53 -4.61
CA THR A 136 2.75 12.98 -4.66
C THR A 136 1.79 13.71 -5.60
N GLY A 137 0.73 13.04 -6.07
CA GLY A 137 -0.32 13.63 -6.90
C GLY A 137 0.01 13.77 -8.39
N LYS A 138 1.15 13.25 -8.84
CA LYS A 138 1.59 13.25 -10.25
C LYS A 138 1.16 11.97 -10.98
N TYR A 139 -0.15 11.72 -11.00
CA TYR A 139 -0.71 10.45 -11.45
C TYR A 139 -0.35 10.08 -12.89
N LYS A 140 -0.30 11.06 -13.81
CA LYS A 140 0.14 10.85 -15.20
C LYS A 140 1.54 10.25 -15.29
N ASP A 141 2.48 10.88 -14.60
CA ASP A 141 3.88 10.47 -14.57
C ASP A 141 3.99 9.13 -13.83
N GLY A 142 3.17 8.93 -12.81
CA GLY A 142 3.01 7.68 -12.08
C GLY A 142 2.65 6.51 -13.01
N VAL A 143 1.53 6.63 -13.74
CA VAL A 143 1.10 5.62 -14.73
C VAL A 143 2.17 5.43 -15.80
N SER A 144 2.78 6.50 -16.31
CA SER A 144 3.80 6.40 -17.35
C SER A 144 5.02 5.60 -16.88
N MET A 145 5.49 5.82 -15.66
CA MET A 145 6.60 5.07 -15.07
C MET A 145 6.21 3.61 -14.77
N LEU A 146 4.98 3.34 -14.32
CA LEU A 146 4.49 1.98 -14.12
C LEU A 146 4.39 1.20 -15.44
N LEU A 147 3.92 1.84 -16.52
CA LEU A 147 3.90 1.23 -17.85
C LEU A 147 5.31 0.95 -18.38
N LEU A 148 6.24 1.89 -18.17
CA LEU A 148 7.65 1.70 -18.52
C LEU A 148 8.28 0.54 -17.75
N ALA A 149 7.96 0.39 -16.47
CA ALA A 149 8.36 -0.76 -15.66
C ALA A 149 7.83 -2.08 -16.24
N MET A 150 6.54 -2.15 -16.58
CA MET A 150 5.94 -3.35 -17.20
C MET A 150 6.63 -3.73 -18.50
N GLN A 151 6.86 -2.77 -19.39
CA GLN A 151 7.54 -2.99 -20.66
C GLN A 151 8.97 -3.49 -20.43
N THR A 152 9.65 -2.92 -19.44
CA THR A 152 11.03 -3.27 -19.10
C THR A 152 11.12 -4.68 -18.49
N PHE A 153 10.18 -5.10 -17.63
CA PHE A 153 10.10 -6.50 -17.20
C PHE A 153 9.84 -7.45 -18.37
N GLY A 154 8.94 -7.09 -19.29
CA GLY A 154 8.59 -7.93 -20.44
C GLY A 154 9.77 -8.24 -21.36
N LYS A 155 10.64 -7.26 -21.61
CA LYS A 155 11.83 -7.44 -22.46
C LYS A 155 13.05 -8.03 -21.73
N SER A 156 13.02 -8.14 -20.41
CA SER A 156 14.17 -8.59 -19.61
C SER A 156 14.54 -10.04 -19.94
N SER A 157 15.73 -10.26 -20.49
CA SER A 157 16.22 -11.60 -20.85
C SER A 157 16.56 -12.46 -19.62
N SER A 158 16.88 -11.85 -18.48
CA SER A 158 17.26 -12.55 -17.25
C SER A 158 16.07 -13.09 -16.43
N LEU A 159 14.83 -12.84 -16.84
CA LEU A 159 13.64 -13.34 -16.16
C LEU A 159 13.02 -14.49 -16.96
N SER A 160 12.63 -15.55 -16.25
CA SER A 160 11.71 -16.54 -16.80
C SER A 160 10.37 -15.89 -17.15
N GLU A 161 9.64 -16.46 -18.11
CA GLU A 161 8.30 -15.98 -18.47
C GLU A 161 7.34 -15.97 -17.27
N GLU A 162 7.47 -16.94 -16.37
CA GLU A 162 6.73 -16.97 -15.11
C GLU A 162 6.99 -15.73 -14.25
N ASN A 163 8.27 -15.39 -14.03
CA ASN A 163 8.65 -14.25 -13.23
C ASN A 163 8.25 -12.93 -13.91
N LYS A 164 8.31 -12.84 -15.25
CA LYS A 164 7.78 -11.69 -16.00
C LYS A 164 6.29 -11.53 -15.75
N ARG A 165 5.51 -12.61 -15.84
CA ARG A 165 4.06 -12.58 -15.55
C ARG A 165 3.77 -12.08 -14.15
N LYS A 166 4.45 -12.61 -13.12
CA LYS A 166 4.33 -12.15 -11.72
C LYS A 166 4.65 -10.65 -11.59
N LYS A 167 5.79 -10.18 -12.11
CA LYS A 167 6.17 -8.75 -12.01
C LYS A 167 5.23 -7.80 -12.77
N ILE A 168 4.77 -8.20 -13.95
CA ILE A 168 3.82 -7.40 -14.73
C ILE A 168 2.46 -7.35 -14.02
N SER A 169 1.99 -8.46 -13.44
CA SER A 169 0.78 -8.52 -12.61
C SER A 169 0.86 -7.51 -11.45
N THR A 170 1.90 -7.58 -10.62
CA THR A 170 2.11 -6.59 -9.54
C THR A 170 2.15 -5.15 -10.04
N THR A 171 2.71 -4.90 -11.22
CA THR A 171 2.75 -3.54 -11.77
C THR A 171 1.37 -3.08 -12.28
N LEU A 172 0.58 -3.98 -12.85
CA LEU A 172 -0.81 -3.72 -13.25
C LEU A 172 -1.69 -3.38 -12.04
N SER A 173 -1.50 -4.04 -10.90
CA SER A 173 -2.25 -3.72 -9.69
C SER A 173 -1.92 -2.33 -9.14
N TYR A 174 -0.67 -1.86 -9.27
CA TYR A 174 -0.33 -0.47 -8.98
C TYR A 174 -0.99 0.52 -9.94
N VAL A 175 -1.16 0.17 -11.23
CA VAL A 175 -1.93 0.98 -12.17
C VAL A 175 -3.41 1.01 -11.76
N GLY A 176 -3.99 -0.13 -11.37
CA GLY A 176 -5.35 -0.22 -10.82
C GLY A 176 -5.54 0.69 -9.60
N HIS A 177 -4.60 0.64 -8.66
CA HIS A 177 -4.60 1.51 -7.48
C HIS A 177 -4.48 3.00 -7.82
N THR A 178 -3.75 3.31 -8.88
CA THR A 178 -3.66 4.68 -9.40
C THR A 178 -5.04 5.16 -9.86
N TYR A 179 -5.75 4.37 -10.66
CA TYR A 179 -7.13 4.69 -11.09
C TYR A 179 -8.13 4.73 -9.94
N PHE A 180 -7.97 3.86 -8.94
CA PHE A 180 -8.78 3.91 -7.72
C PHE A 180 -8.62 5.25 -7.02
N THR A 181 -7.38 5.71 -6.83
CA THR A 181 -7.08 7.00 -6.20
C THR A 181 -7.65 8.18 -7.00
N LEU A 182 -7.73 8.07 -8.33
CA LEU A 182 -8.37 9.05 -9.22
C LEU A 182 -9.91 9.08 -9.12
N GLY A 183 -10.50 8.14 -8.37
CA GLY A 183 -11.94 7.88 -8.36
C GLY A 183 -12.46 7.34 -9.70
N ASP A 184 -11.59 6.80 -10.55
CA ASP A 184 -11.98 6.08 -11.77
C ASP A 184 -12.03 4.58 -11.47
N TYR A 185 -13.02 4.21 -10.69
CA TYR A 185 -13.18 2.87 -10.13
C TYR A 185 -13.41 1.81 -11.22
N LYS A 186 -13.99 2.17 -12.37
CA LYS A 186 -14.17 1.26 -13.50
C LYS A 186 -12.83 0.85 -14.12
N ASN A 187 -11.93 1.80 -14.35
CA ASN A 187 -10.58 1.46 -14.81
C ASN A 187 -9.78 0.76 -13.71
N ALA A 188 -9.97 1.11 -12.43
CA ALA A 188 -9.34 0.40 -11.32
C ALA A 188 -9.65 -1.11 -11.37
N ILE A 189 -10.94 -1.47 -11.42
CA ILE A 189 -11.42 -2.87 -11.55
C ILE A 189 -10.75 -3.55 -12.74
N LYS A 190 -10.83 -2.94 -13.93
CA LYS A 190 -10.24 -3.49 -15.16
C LYS A 190 -8.74 -3.81 -15.02
N TYR A 191 -7.97 -2.95 -14.35
CA TYR A 191 -6.53 -3.19 -14.17
C TYR A 191 -6.22 -4.21 -13.07
N TYR A 192 -7.06 -4.33 -12.04
CA TYR A 192 -6.98 -5.42 -11.08
C TYR A 192 -7.33 -6.78 -11.70
N GLU A 193 -8.37 -6.85 -12.54
CA GLU A 193 -8.71 -8.06 -13.30
C GLU A 193 -7.56 -8.46 -14.24
N LYS A 194 -6.99 -7.50 -14.98
CA LYS A 194 -5.79 -7.75 -15.80
C LYS A 194 -4.60 -8.25 -14.98
N SER A 195 -4.46 -7.78 -13.73
CA SER A 195 -3.42 -8.26 -12.82
C SER A 195 -3.64 -9.73 -12.47
N ILE A 196 -4.89 -10.12 -12.22
CA ILE A 196 -5.29 -11.52 -12.01
C ILE A 196 -5.00 -12.35 -13.26
N ASP A 197 -5.50 -11.93 -14.43
CA ASP A 197 -5.32 -12.66 -15.68
C ASP A 197 -3.84 -12.83 -16.07
N LYS A 198 -3.01 -11.82 -15.79
CA LYS A 198 -1.61 -11.84 -16.22
C LYS A 198 -0.78 -12.86 -15.46
N ALA A 199 -1.05 -13.04 -14.16
CA ALA A 199 -0.34 -14.03 -13.35
C ALA A 199 -1.08 -15.38 -13.34
N GLY A 200 -2.42 -15.39 -13.40
CA GLY A 200 -3.22 -16.60 -13.49
C GLY A 200 -2.98 -17.54 -12.31
N ASP A 201 -2.61 -18.77 -12.62
CA ASP A 201 -2.27 -19.84 -11.67
C ASP A 201 -1.02 -19.57 -10.83
N LEU A 202 -0.26 -18.53 -11.18
CA LEU A 202 0.95 -18.12 -10.47
C LEU A 202 0.71 -17.21 -9.26
N LEU A 203 -0.51 -16.76 -9.05
CA LEU A 203 -0.81 -15.88 -7.92
C LEU A 203 -0.83 -16.67 -6.63
N GLU A 204 -0.10 -16.14 -5.65
CA GLU A 204 -0.25 -16.61 -4.29
C GLU A 204 -1.66 -16.28 -3.79
N PRO A 205 -2.27 -17.13 -2.95
CA PRO A 205 -3.64 -16.90 -2.46
C PRO A 205 -3.85 -15.53 -1.82
N LEU A 206 -2.82 -14.98 -1.16
CA LEU A 206 -2.85 -13.64 -0.59
C LEU A 206 -2.90 -12.54 -1.66
N ASP A 207 -2.21 -12.69 -2.79
CA ASP A 207 -2.26 -11.71 -3.89
C ASP A 207 -3.67 -11.67 -4.49
N ILE A 208 -4.29 -12.84 -4.69
CA ILE A 208 -5.68 -12.94 -5.17
C ILE A 208 -6.63 -12.24 -4.20
N THR A 209 -6.47 -12.48 -2.90
CA THR A 209 -7.27 -11.85 -1.85
C THR A 209 -7.15 -10.33 -1.88
N ILE A 210 -5.92 -9.80 -2.03
CA ILE A 210 -5.66 -8.36 -2.13
C ILE A 210 -6.31 -7.76 -3.39
N TYR A 211 -6.20 -8.41 -4.54
CA TYR A 211 -6.80 -7.92 -5.78
C TYR A 211 -8.33 -7.94 -5.71
N ASN A 212 -8.94 -9.03 -5.21
CA ASN A 212 -10.38 -9.11 -5.02
C ASN A 212 -10.89 -8.08 -3.99
N HIS A 213 -10.15 -7.85 -2.90
CA HIS A 213 -10.47 -6.78 -1.95
C HIS A 213 -10.53 -5.41 -2.64
N ASN A 214 -9.53 -5.07 -3.47
CA ASN A 214 -9.51 -3.78 -4.17
C ASN A 214 -10.59 -3.67 -5.26
N ILE A 215 -10.94 -4.77 -5.93
CA ILE A 215 -12.08 -4.82 -6.87
C ILE A 215 -13.37 -4.56 -6.11
N ALA A 216 -13.61 -5.27 -5.01
CA ALA A 216 -14.82 -5.12 -4.22
C ALA A 216 -14.95 -3.71 -3.62
N LEU A 217 -13.83 -3.12 -3.19
CA LEU A 217 -13.79 -1.73 -2.74
C LEU A 217 -14.15 -0.77 -3.88
N SER A 218 -13.62 -0.99 -5.08
CA SER A 218 -13.97 -0.19 -6.26
C SER A 218 -15.46 -0.31 -6.63
N GLN A 219 -16.04 -1.51 -6.48
CA GLN A 219 -17.48 -1.76 -6.68
C GLN A 219 -18.33 -1.04 -5.62
N LEU A 220 -17.91 -1.02 -4.35
CA LEU A 220 -18.59 -0.22 -3.31
C LEU A 220 -18.65 1.25 -3.68
N GLU A 221 -17.54 1.81 -4.16
CA GLU A 221 -17.45 3.22 -4.52
C GLU A 221 -18.29 3.57 -5.77
N LEU A 222 -18.66 2.56 -6.56
CA LEU A 222 -19.63 2.66 -7.65
C LEU A 222 -21.07 2.40 -7.21
N PHE A 223 -21.31 2.15 -5.92
CA PHE A 223 -22.60 1.74 -5.35
C PHE A 223 -23.11 0.40 -5.92
N GLU A 224 -22.22 -0.44 -6.45
CA GLU A 224 -22.52 -1.78 -7.00
C GLU A 224 -22.57 -2.82 -5.87
N TRP A 225 -23.48 -2.62 -4.91
CA TRP A 225 -23.48 -3.31 -3.63
C TRP A 225 -23.50 -4.83 -3.71
N GLU A 226 -24.31 -5.40 -4.60
CA GLU A 226 -24.39 -6.86 -4.76
C GLU A 226 -23.08 -7.45 -5.29
N GLN A 227 -22.45 -6.75 -6.24
CA GLN A 227 -21.18 -7.19 -6.82
C GLN A 227 -20.04 -7.08 -5.79
N ALA A 228 -19.98 -5.95 -5.08
CA ALA A 228 -19.04 -5.76 -3.99
C ALA A 228 -19.20 -6.83 -2.90
N LEU A 229 -20.44 -7.16 -2.52
CA LEU A 229 -20.74 -8.22 -1.56
C LEU A 229 -20.22 -9.58 -2.04
N ASN A 230 -20.49 -9.95 -3.30
CA ASN A 230 -20.05 -11.23 -3.86
C ASN A 230 -18.52 -11.33 -3.93
N THR A 231 -17.86 -10.32 -4.49
CA THR A 231 -16.39 -10.29 -4.62
C THR A 231 -15.71 -10.28 -3.26
N ALA A 232 -16.20 -9.48 -2.29
CA ALA A 232 -15.64 -9.44 -0.95
C ALA A 232 -15.88 -10.73 -0.17
N THR A 233 -17.01 -11.40 -0.36
CA THR A 233 -17.29 -12.70 0.25
C THR A 233 -16.31 -13.76 -0.24
N LEU A 234 -16.01 -13.78 -1.54
CA LEU A 234 -14.98 -14.63 -2.10
C LEU A 234 -13.60 -14.34 -1.48
N ALA A 235 -13.20 -13.07 -1.41
CA ALA A 235 -11.93 -12.67 -0.80
C ALA A 235 -11.87 -13.07 0.68
N SER A 236 -12.96 -12.92 1.44
CA SER A 236 -13.02 -13.34 2.84
C SER A 236 -12.85 -14.84 3.01
N GLN A 237 -13.46 -15.65 2.14
CA GLN A 237 -13.32 -17.11 2.20
C GLN A 237 -11.87 -17.51 1.88
N GLN A 238 -11.27 -16.94 0.83
CA GLN A 238 -9.87 -17.17 0.46
C GLN A 238 -8.91 -16.80 1.59
N ALA A 239 -9.11 -15.64 2.23
CA ALA A 239 -8.33 -15.20 3.37
C ALA A 239 -8.42 -16.18 4.56
N LYS A 240 -9.61 -16.73 4.79
CA LYS A 240 -9.85 -17.73 5.84
C LYS A 240 -9.16 -19.06 5.52
N ASP A 241 -9.18 -19.50 4.27
CA ASP A 241 -8.55 -20.75 3.83
C ASP A 241 -7.03 -20.73 4.02
N VAL A 242 -6.41 -19.54 3.96
CA VAL A 242 -4.99 -19.34 4.27
C VAL A 242 -4.69 -18.89 5.70
N GLY A 243 -5.70 -18.92 6.58
CA GLY A 243 -5.54 -18.61 8.00
C GLY A 243 -5.18 -17.15 8.30
N SER A 244 -5.57 -16.21 7.44
CA SER A 244 -5.27 -14.78 7.66
C SER A 244 -6.48 -14.00 8.18
N ASP A 245 -6.57 -13.89 9.50
CA ASP A 245 -7.62 -13.10 10.18
C ASP A 245 -7.62 -11.62 9.77
N VAL A 246 -6.44 -11.07 9.45
CA VAL A 246 -6.30 -9.67 9.02
C VAL A 246 -6.99 -9.44 7.67
N PHE A 247 -6.75 -10.32 6.69
CA PHE A 247 -7.40 -10.19 5.39
C PHE A 247 -8.89 -10.54 5.44
N VAL A 248 -9.30 -11.44 6.35
CA VAL A 248 -10.73 -11.66 6.64
C VAL A 248 -11.37 -10.36 7.15
N ALA A 249 -10.73 -9.64 8.07
CA ALA A 249 -11.25 -8.37 8.57
C ALA A 249 -11.38 -7.31 7.46
N PHE A 250 -10.38 -7.20 6.57
CA PHE A 250 -10.42 -6.27 5.43
C PHE A 250 -11.59 -6.58 4.48
N ALA A 251 -11.84 -7.85 4.18
CA ALA A 251 -12.96 -8.25 3.33
C ALA A 251 -14.31 -8.04 4.03
N ASN A 252 -14.41 -8.38 5.32
CA ASN A 252 -15.62 -8.23 6.12
C ASN A 252 -16.06 -6.77 6.30
N GLU A 253 -15.12 -5.84 6.37
CA GLU A 253 -15.45 -4.40 6.37
C GLU A 253 -16.20 -4.02 5.08
N ILE A 254 -15.73 -4.45 3.91
CA ILE A 254 -16.40 -4.21 2.63
C ILE A 254 -17.77 -4.90 2.59
N ILE A 255 -17.87 -6.14 3.07
CA ILE A 255 -19.14 -6.87 3.18
C ILE A 255 -20.15 -6.10 4.03
N SER A 256 -19.72 -5.55 5.16
CA SER A 256 -20.59 -4.78 6.06
C SER A 256 -21.13 -3.53 5.36
N ARG A 257 -20.27 -2.77 4.66
CA ARG A 257 -20.65 -1.59 3.89
C ARG A 257 -21.61 -1.94 2.74
N ALA A 258 -21.34 -3.03 2.01
CA ALA A 258 -22.24 -3.52 0.96
C ALA A 258 -23.62 -3.90 1.51
N LYS A 259 -23.66 -4.64 2.63
CA LYS A 259 -24.91 -5.01 3.31
C LYS A 259 -25.68 -3.80 3.80
N HIS A 260 -25.01 -2.79 4.34
CA HIS A 260 -25.64 -1.53 4.69
C HIS A 260 -26.28 -0.85 3.47
N GLY A 261 -25.55 -0.76 2.34
CA GLY A 261 -26.08 -0.25 1.07
C GLY A 261 -27.30 -1.01 0.54
N LEU A 262 -27.42 -2.30 0.88
CA LEU A 262 -28.57 -3.17 0.58
C LEU A 262 -29.69 -3.09 1.63
N GLY A 263 -29.63 -2.16 2.58
CA GLY A 263 -30.64 -1.98 3.64
C GLY A 263 -30.54 -2.99 4.78
N LYS A 264 -29.46 -3.77 4.88
CA LYS A 264 -29.25 -4.81 5.89
C LYS A 264 -28.33 -4.34 7.02
N SER A 265 -28.56 -3.13 7.56
CA SER A 265 -27.67 -2.49 8.56
C SER A 265 -27.47 -3.33 9.82
N THR A 266 -28.48 -4.05 10.30
CA THR A 266 -28.35 -4.93 11.48
C THR A 266 -27.36 -6.07 11.26
N GLU A 267 -27.29 -6.62 10.04
CA GLU A 267 -26.29 -7.63 9.70
C GLU A 267 -24.90 -7.00 9.52
N ALA A 268 -24.84 -5.79 8.95
CA ALA A 268 -23.59 -5.06 8.76
C ALA A 268 -22.86 -4.79 10.08
N ILE A 269 -23.58 -4.35 11.12
CA ILE A 269 -23.03 -4.09 12.46
C ILE A 269 -22.35 -5.35 13.03
N LYS A 270 -23.03 -6.51 13.00
CA LYS A 270 -22.45 -7.77 13.49
C LYS A 270 -21.14 -8.16 12.79
N ILE A 271 -21.01 -7.82 11.51
CA ILE A 271 -19.85 -8.16 10.70
C ILE A 271 -18.70 -7.19 10.99
N ILE A 272 -18.96 -5.88 11.02
CA ILE A 272 -17.92 -4.88 11.23
C ILE A 272 -17.33 -4.92 12.64
N ASP A 273 -18.10 -5.33 13.65
CA ASP A 273 -17.62 -5.58 15.03
C ASP A 273 -16.42 -6.54 15.04
N GLY A 274 -16.48 -7.60 14.24
CA GLY A 274 -15.40 -8.58 14.09
C GLY A 274 -14.14 -7.93 13.50
N SER A 275 -14.30 -7.09 12.47
CA SER A 275 -13.19 -6.35 11.86
C SER A 275 -12.54 -5.38 12.83
N ILE A 276 -13.33 -4.61 13.60
CA ILE A 276 -12.85 -3.69 14.63
C ILE A 276 -12.02 -4.46 15.68
N GLY A 277 -12.50 -5.61 16.11
CA GLY A 277 -11.77 -6.49 17.04
C GLY A 277 -10.40 -6.92 16.51
N THR A 278 -10.31 -7.29 15.24
CA THR A 278 -9.04 -7.63 14.59
C THR A 278 -8.12 -6.42 14.47
N TYR A 279 -8.64 -5.26 14.03
CA TYR A 279 -7.84 -4.04 13.89
C TYR A 279 -7.25 -3.57 15.23
N LYS A 280 -8.02 -3.69 16.32
CA LYS A 280 -7.52 -3.46 17.69
C LYS A 280 -6.37 -4.39 18.05
N LYS A 281 -6.44 -5.69 17.73
CA LYS A 281 -5.36 -6.65 18.01
C LYS A 281 -4.05 -6.32 17.28
N ILE A 282 -4.15 -5.81 16.05
CA ILE A 282 -2.97 -5.43 15.25
C ILE A 282 -2.56 -3.96 15.42
N ASN A 283 -3.24 -3.21 16.29
CA ASN A 283 -3.02 -1.78 16.54
C ASN A 283 -3.12 -0.90 15.28
N ASP A 284 -3.95 -1.27 14.29
CA ASP A 284 -4.19 -0.44 13.10
C ASP A 284 -5.17 0.68 13.42
N THR A 285 -4.63 1.76 13.96
CA THR A 285 -5.39 2.92 14.42
C THR A 285 -6.29 3.51 13.34
N GLN A 286 -5.77 3.65 12.11
CA GLN A 286 -6.53 4.27 11.01
C GLN A 286 -7.75 3.42 10.65
N ARG A 287 -7.59 2.10 10.56
CA ARG A 287 -8.71 1.19 10.26
C ARG A 287 -9.72 1.08 11.40
N ILE A 288 -9.28 1.19 12.66
CA ILE A 288 -10.22 1.25 13.78
C ILE A 288 -11.12 2.49 13.66
N ILE A 289 -10.54 3.65 13.34
CA ILE A 289 -11.30 4.91 13.15
C ILE A 289 -12.29 4.78 11.99
N GLU A 290 -11.85 4.26 10.84
CA GLU A 290 -12.69 4.02 9.65
C GLU A 290 -13.85 3.09 9.98
N ALA A 291 -13.57 1.93 10.59
CA ALA A 291 -14.60 0.95 10.91
C ALA A 291 -15.62 1.45 11.94
N LEU A 292 -15.17 2.16 12.98
CA LEU A 292 -16.08 2.81 13.94
C LEU A 292 -16.96 3.89 13.29
N ALA A 293 -16.43 4.62 12.31
CA ALA A 293 -17.18 5.63 11.58
C ALA A 293 -18.28 5.00 10.69
N TYR A 294 -17.97 3.89 10.01
CA TYR A 294 -18.95 3.12 9.24
C TYR A 294 -20.02 2.51 10.16
N GLU A 295 -19.62 1.90 11.28
CA GLU A 295 -20.56 1.33 12.25
C GLU A 295 -21.49 2.42 12.84
N ALA A 296 -20.97 3.62 13.13
CA ALA A 296 -21.78 4.75 13.54
C ALA A 296 -22.82 5.15 12.48
N GLU A 297 -22.45 5.16 11.20
CA GLU A 297 -23.40 5.39 10.10
C GLU A 297 -24.48 4.30 10.05
N PHE A 298 -24.11 3.04 10.26
CA PHE A 298 -25.07 1.93 10.30
C PHE A 298 -26.06 2.10 11.46
N HIS A 299 -25.59 2.49 12.64
CA HIS A 299 -26.42 2.79 13.80
C HIS A 299 -27.35 3.98 13.56
N ILE A 300 -26.87 5.06 12.95
CA ILE A 300 -27.70 6.22 12.56
C ILE A 300 -28.84 5.77 11.63
N SER A 301 -28.56 4.90 10.67
CA SER A 301 -29.59 4.42 9.73
C SER A 301 -30.71 3.62 10.40
N LEU A 302 -30.45 3.06 11.57
CA LEU A 302 -31.42 2.33 12.39
C LEU A 302 -32.09 3.21 13.46
N GLY A 303 -31.68 4.47 13.61
CA GLY A 303 -32.11 5.35 14.69
C GLY A 303 -31.45 5.07 16.04
N ASN A 304 -30.37 4.28 16.06
CA ASN A 304 -29.60 3.92 17.26
C ASN A 304 -28.57 5.02 17.57
N TRP A 305 -29.06 6.21 17.95
CA TRP A 305 -28.25 7.43 18.07
C TRP A 305 -27.21 7.37 19.18
N ASP A 306 -27.50 6.70 20.29
CA ASP A 306 -26.59 6.60 21.44
C ASP A 306 -25.37 5.73 21.12
N GLU A 307 -25.57 4.62 20.43
CA GLU A 307 -24.51 3.74 19.93
C GLU A 307 -23.65 4.45 18.88
N ALA A 308 -24.27 5.16 17.93
CA ALA A 308 -23.53 5.95 16.96
C ALA A 308 -22.65 7.02 17.61
N LYS A 309 -23.17 7.68 18.65
CA LYS A 309 -22.42 8.66 19.45
C LYS A 309 -21.27 8.01 20.21
N LYS A 310 -21.46 6.83 20.78
CA LYS A 310 -20.39 6.07 21.44
C LYS A 310 -19.25 5.76 20.46
N ASN A 311 -19.58 5.28 19.26
CA ASN A 311 -18.58 4.91 18.25
C ASN A 311 -17.80 6.12 17.74
N THR A 312 -18.46 7.26 17.51
CA THR A 312 -17.78 8.50 17.11
C THR A 312 -16.87 9.06 18.22
N ILE A 313 -17.30 9.01 19.49
CA ILE A 313 -16.46 9.40 20.64
C ILE A 313 -15.21 8.51 20.74
N GLU A 314 -15.36 7.20 20.57
CA GLU A 314 -14.23 6.27 20.58
C GLU A 314 -13.26 6.58 19.43
N ALA A 315 -13.76 6.80 18.21
CA ALA A 315 -12.95 7.16 17.05
C ALA A 315 -12.15 8.45 17.29
N TYR A 316 -12.76 9.51 17.84
CA TYR A 316 -12.03 10.75 18.18
C TYR A 316 -11.02 10.56 19.30
N SER A 317 -11.29 9.68 20.28
CA SER A 317 -10.36 9.38 21.37
C SER A 317 -9.10 8.70 20.83
N ILE A 318 -9.27 7.74 19.91
CA ILE A 318 -8.17 7.07 19.23
C ILE A 318 -7.39 8.06 18.36
N LEU A 319 -8.09 8.91 17.58
CA LEU A 319 -7.46 9.95 16.76
C LEU A 319 -6.61 10.91 17.60
N ALA A 320 -7.10 11.31 18.79
CA ALA A 320 -6.37 12.19 19.71
C ALA A 320 -5.07 11.55 20.24
N ILE A 321 -5.10 10.24 20.52
CA ILE A 321 -3.92 9.48 20.98
C ILE A 321 -2.90 9.31 19.84
N ALA A 322 -3.38 9.00 18.64
CA ALA A 322 -2.54 8.75 17.45
C ALA A 322 -1.89 10.01 16.87
N LYS A 323 -2.38 11.20 17.23
CA LYS A 323 -1.88 12.50 16.75
C LYS A 323 -1.82 12.53 15.22
N SER A 324 -0.63 12.79 14.64
CA SER A 324 -0.44 12.94 13.20
C SER A 324 -0.38 11.61 12.43
N GLN A 325 -0.46 10.46 13.11
CA GLN A 325 -0.36 9.15 12.46
C GLN A 325 -1.68 8.65 11.88
N ALA A 326 -2.80 9.17 12.36
CA ALA A 326 -4.14 8.90 11.83
C ALA A 326 -4.82 10.19 11.41
N LYS A 327 -5.80 10.09 10.51
CA LYS A 327 -6.56 11.21 9.99
C LYS A 327 -8.06 10.95 10.14
N PRO A 328 -8.87 11.98 10.42
CA PRO A 328 -10.32 11.85 10.40
C PRO A 328 -10.81 11.54 8.99
N THR A 329 -11.93 10.81 8.91
CA THR A 329 -12.55 10.38 7.65
C THR A 329 -13.78 11.23 7.30
N ILE A 330 -14.21 11.15 6.04
CA ILE A 330 -15.45 11.80 5.58
C ILE A 330 -16.64 11.25 6.38
N GLU A 331 -16.67 9.94 6.61
CA GLU A 331 -17.73 9.24 7.32
C GLU A 331 -17.77 9.63 8.80
N LEU A 332 -16.61 9.80 9.45
CA LEU A 332 -16.57 10.25 10.84
C LEU A 332 -17.18 11.64 10.98
N PHE A 333 -16.81 12.58 10.10
CA PHE A 333 -17.39 13.93 10.13
C PHE A 333 -18.88 13.94 9.76
N LYS A 334 -19.29 13.11 8.78
CA LYS A 334 -20.70 12.97 8.40
C LYS A 334 -21.55 12.45 9.57
N SER A 335 -21.13 11.37 10.22
CA SER A 335 -21.84 10.80 11.37
C SER A 335 -21.88 11.80 12.54
N SER A 336 -20.77 12.48 12.81
CA SER A 336 -20.69 13.51 13.86
C SER A 336 -21.63 14.69 13.59
N PHE A 337 -21.69 15.17 12.34
CA PHE A 337 -22.62 16.21 11.91
C PHE A 337 -24.07 15.81 12.17
N LEU A 338 -24.49 14.63 11.72
CA LEU A 338 -25.86 14.14 11.86
C LEU A 338 -26.26 13.99 13.34
N ILE A 339 -25.35 13.51 14.19
CA ILE A 339 -25.58 13.36 15.64
C ILE A 339 -25.79 14.73 16.30
N GLU A 340 -24.96 15.73 15.99
CA GLU A 340 -25.09 17.06 16.61
C GLU A 340 -26.30 17.82 16.06
N GLU A 341 -26.65 17.66 14.79
CA GLU A 341 -27.90 18.18 14.21
C GLU A 341 -29.13 17.58 14.92
N LYS A 342 -29.15 16.26 15.12
CA LYS A 342 -30.23 15.57 15.85
C LYS A 342 -30.40 16.05 17.29
N ASN A 343 -29.30 16.50 17.90
CA ASN A 343 -29.25 17.05 19.26
C ASN A 343 -29.53 18.56 19.33
N ASN A 344 -29.84 19.22 18.21
CA ASN A 344 -30.01 20.67 18.08
C ASN A 344 -28.76 21.48 18.50
N ASN A 345 -27.57 20.87 18.42
CA ASN A 345 -26.31 21.52 18.72
C ASN A 345 -25.70 22.11 17.44
N PHE A 346 -26.35 23.16 16.94
CA PHE A 346 -26.06 23.73 15.63
C PHE A 346 -24.63 24.29 15.50
N ASP A 347 -24.02 24.73 16.59
CA ASP A 347 -22.64 25.22 16.60
C ASP A 347 -21.64 24.10 16.28
N LYS A 348 -21.78 22.94 16.92
CA LYS A 348 -20.93 21.77 16.63
C LYS A 348 -21.27 21.14 15.29
N ALA A 349 -22.56 21.08 14.92
CA ALA A 349 -22.95 20.62 13.60
C ALA A 349 -22.28 21.47 12.51
N LEU A 350 -22.31 22.80 12.62
CA LEU A 350 -21.64 23.70 11.70
C LEU A 350 -20.11 23.49 11.66
N LEU A 351 -19.48 23.20 12.81
CA LEU A 351 -18.05 22.86 12.86
C LEU A 351 -17.74 21.60 12.04
N TYR A 352 -18.48 20.51 12.25
CA TYR A 352 -18.29 19.27 11.50
C TYR A 352 -18.60 19.44 10.02
N GLN A 353 -19.63 20.23 9.67
CA GLN A 353 -19.96 20.53 8.29
C GLN A 353 -18.82 21.29 7.58
N LYS A 354 -18.18 22.25 8.26
CA LYS A 354 -17.00 22.96 7.71
C LYS A 354 -15.82 22.01 7.49
N GLN A 355 -15.56 21.11 8.45
CA GLN A 355 -14.49 20.11 8.33
C GLN A 355 -14.76 19.11 7.19
N LEU A 356 -16.00 18.63 7.08
CA LEU A 356 -16.45 17.76 6.00
C LEU A 356 -16.30 18.43 4.63
N THR A 357 -16.70 19.69 4.52
CA THR A 357 -16.59 20.46 3.26
C THR A 357 -15.13 20.62 2.86
N LYS A 358 -14.28 21.05 3.80
CA LYS A 358 -12.84 21.17 3.58
C LYS A 358 -12.21 19.85 3.09
N LEU A 359 -12.51 18.74 3.75
CA LEU A 359 -11.96 17.43 3.39
C LEU A 359 -12.43 16.98 2.00
N LYS A 360 -13.70 17.22 1.66
CA LYS A 360 -14.26 16.95 0.32
C LYS A 360 -13.64 17.83 -0.76
N GLU A 361 -13.39 19.10 -0.47
CA GLU A 361 -12.72 20.02 -1.40
C GLU A 361 -11.27 19.59 -1.65
N GLU A 362 -10.54 19.20 -0.61
CA GLU A 362 -9.19 18.66 -0.72
C GLU A 362 -9.15 17.38 -1.57
N ASP A 363 -10.06 16.43 -1.32
CA ASP A 363 -10.19 15.21 -2.12
C ASP A 363 -10.62 15.48 -3.57
N PHE A 364 -11.59 16.39 -3.76
CA PHE A 364 -12.07 16.77 -5.09
C PHE A 364 -10.99 17.48 -5.90
N GLU A 365 -10.29 18.46 -5.34
CA GLU A 365 -9.22 19.15 -6.05
C GLU A 365 -8.03 18.21 -6.31
N ALA A 366 -7.71 17.30 -5.39
CA ALA A 366 -6.73 16.24 -5.65
C ALA A 366 -7.16 15.40 -6.87
N LYS A 367 -8.38 14.84 -6.87
CA LYS A 367 -8.91 14.02 -7.97
C LYS A 367 -9.09 14.78 -9.27
N LYS A 368 -9.51 16.04 -9.24
CA LYS A 368 -9.73 16.90 -10.42
C LYS A 368 -8.41 17.28 -11.07
N ASN A 369 -7.41 17.72 -10.30
CA ASN A 369 -6.07 17.97 -10.83
C ASN A 369 -5.50 16.69 -11.44
N ALA A 370 -5.74 15.57 -10.78
CA ALA A 370 -5.31 14.27 -11.24
C ALA A 370 -5.97 13.78 -12.55
N ARG A 371 -7.28 13.99 -12.71
CA ARG A 371 -8.04 13.69 -13.94
C ARG A 371 -7.66 14.65 -15.08
N ARG A 372 -7.41 15.93 -14.80
CA ARG A 372 -6.86 16.87 -15.79
C ARG A 372 -5.49 16.41 -16.30
N THR A 373 -4.74 15.69 -15.47
CA THR A 373 -3.42 15.16 -15.84
C THR A 373 -3.44 13.75 -16.48
N THR A 374 -4.50 12.94 -16.40
CA THR A 374 -4.51 11.51 -16.82
C THR A 374 -5.61 11.22 -17.87
N LEU A 375 -5.48 10.46 -18.98
CA LEU A 375 -4.41 10.08 -19.92
C LEU A 375 -5.10 9.50 -21.19
N ASN A 376 -4.79 10.04 -22.38
CA ASN A 376 -5.07 9.40 -23.68
C ASN A 376 -3.92 8.42 -24.04
N VAL A 377 -3.51 7.51 -23.14
CA VAL A 377 -2.54 6.46 -23.51
C VAL A 377 -3.29 5.35 -24.22
N LYS A 378 -3.61 5.58 -25.50
CA LYS A 378 -3.93 4.48 -26.41
C LYS A 378 -2.63 3.77 -26.75
N PHE A 379 -2.38 2.62 -26.11
CA PHE A 379 -1.51 1.62 -26.74
C PHE A 379 -2.33 0.92 -27.82
N ARG A 380 -1.92 1.09 -29.08
CA ARG A 380 -2.23 0.11 -30.14
C ARG A 380 -1.49 -1.18 -29.75
N ALA A 381 -2.25 -2.26 -29.72
CA ALA A 381 -1.75 -3.61 -29.45
C ALA A 381 -0.71 -4.04 -30.50
#